data_AF-A0A183VGH2-F1
#
_entry.id   AF-A0A183VGH2-F1
#
_cell.length_a   1.000
_cell.length_b   1.000
_cell.length_c   1.000
_cell.angle_alpha   90.00
_cell.angle_beta   90.00
_cell.angle_gamma   90.00
#
_symmetry.space_group_name_H-M   'P 1'
#
loop_
_entity.id
_entity.type
_entity.pdbx_description
1 polymer ?
#
loop_
_entity_poly.entity_id
_entity_poly.type
_entity_poly.pdbx_seq_one_letter_code
_entity_poly.pdbx_strand_id
1 'polypeptide(L)' 'MKNTGKLEMFIRFYGDGVSDETASKFQLAATSLGVDLSPAQIQGHLLLHKEDPEGAINNISSIATAI' A
#
# COMPACT_ATOMS: atom_id res chain seq x y z
N MET A 1 3.87 -2.76 -18.21
CA MET A 1 3.86 -1.96 -16.97
C MET A 1 4.42 -2.81 -15.84
N LYS A 2 5.59 -2.48 -15.28
CA LYS A 2 6.17 -3.17 -14.12
C LYS A 2 5.99 -2.30 -12.87
N ASN A 3 4.82 -2.39 -12.23
CA ASN A 3 4.55 -1.73 -10.95
C ASN A 3 4.45 -2.77 -9.81
N THR A 4 5.22 -3.86 -9.93
CA THR A 4 5.19 -5.03 -9.02
C THR A 4 5.81 -4.75 -7.66
N GLY A 5 6.71 -3.77 -7.54
CA GLY A 5 7.41 -3.48 -6.28
C GLY A 5 6.51 -3.02 -5.13
N LYS A 6 5.45 -2.22 -5.42
CA LYS A 6 4.51 -1.72 -4.40
C LYS A 6 3.64 -2.85 -3.83
N LEU A 7 3.23 -3.77 -4.69
CA LEU A 7 2.47 -4.98 -4.33
C LEU A 7 3.31 -5.94 -3.49
N GLU A 8 4.54 -6.23 -3.93
CA GLU A 8 5.46 -7.10 -3.19
C GLU A 8 5.79 -6.54 -1.80
N MET A 9 5.92 -5.22 -1.67
CA MET A 9 6.21 -4.60 -0.38
C MET A 9 5.04 -4.74 0.60
N PHE A 10 3.79 -4.60 0.12
CA PHE A 10 2.58 -4.82 0.92
C PHE A 10 2.48 -6.27 1.40
N ILE A 11 2.66 -7.23 0.49
CA ILE A 11 2.63 -8.67 0.80
C ILE A 11 3.73 -9.03 1.81
N ARG A 12 4.96 -8.55 1.60
CA ARG A 12 6.08 -8.82 2.53
C ARG A 12 5.86 -8.21 3.91
N PHE A 13 5.16 -7.08 3.98
CA PHE A 13 4.91 -6.39 5.25
C PHE A 13 3.87 -7.10 6.12
N TYR A 14 2.76 -7.57 5.53
CA TYR A 14 1.70 -8.26 6.27
C TYR A 14 1.81 -9.79 6.27
N GLY A 15 2.65 -10.36 5.40
CA GLY A 15 2.87 -11.81 5.30
C GLY A 15 1.58 -12.59 5.08
N ASP A 16 1.38 -13.64 5.87
CA ASP A 16 0.19 -14.51 5.82
C ASP A 16 -1.11 -13.80 6.23
N GLY A 17 -1.02 -12.55 6.72
CA GLY A 17 -2.18 -11.73 7.12
C GLY A 17 -2.96 -11.12 5.95
N VAL A 18 -2.51 -11.30 4.71
CA VAL A 18 -3.17 -10.73 3.52
C VAL A 18 -3.31 -11.73 2.39
N SER A 19 -4.47 -11.74 1.75
CA SER A 19 -4.71 -12.50 0.51
C SER A 19 -4.22 -11.73 -0.72
N ASP A 20 -4.02 -12.45 -1.83
CA ASP A 20 -3.74 -11.85 -3.14
C ASP A 20 -4.79 -10.80 -3.56
N GLU A 21 -6.06 -11.02 -3.18
CA GLU A 21 -7.15 -10.07 -3.41
C GLU A 21 -6.91 -8.76 -2.64
N THR A 22 -6.51 -8.86 -1.37
CA THR A 22 -6.23 -7.70 -0.52
C THR A 22 -5.02 -6.91 -1.03
N ALA A 23 -3.96 -7.62 -1.43
CA ALA A 23 -2.80 -6.99 -2.07
C ALA A 23 -3.19 -6.29 -3.38
N SER A 24 -4.04 -6.91 -4.20
CA SER A 24 -4.54 -6.30 -5.45
C SER A 24 -5.37 -5.05 -5.19
N LYS A 25 -6.22 -5.03 -4.15
CA LYS A 25 -6.95 -3.83 -3.71
C LYS A 25 -6.01 -2.69 -3.34
N PHE A 26 -4.93 -2.99 -2.60
CA PHE A 26 -3.91 -2.00 -2.26
C PHE A 26 -3.23 -1.42 -3.52
N GLN A 27 -2.82 -2.28 -4.47
CA GLN A 27 -2.19 -1.83 -5.71
C GLN A 27 -3.12 -0.96 -6.56
N LEU A 28 -4.40 -1.34 -6.67
CA LEU A 28 -5.40 -0.55 -7.36
C LEU A 28 -5.56 0.80 -6.68
N ALA A 29 -5.76 0.84 -5.37
CA ALA A 29 -5.93 2.08 -4.61
C ALA A 29 -4.70 3.00 -4.77
N ALA A 30 -3.48 2.46 -4.68
CA ALA A 30 -2.24 3.22 -4.86
C ALA A 30 -2.10 3.80 -6.28
N THR A 31 -2.49 3.02 -7.29
CA THR A 31 -2.42 3.44 -8.69
C THR A 31 -3.49 4.49 -9.00
N SER A 32 -4.68 4.36 -8.41
CA SER A 32 -5.79 5.31 -8.57
C SER A 32 -5.52 6.69 -7.98
N LEU A 33 -4.55 6.84 -7.08
CA LEU A 33 -4.13 8.15 -6.59
C LEU A 33 -3.48 9.02 -7.67
N GLY A 34 -3.01 8.43 -8.78
CA GLY A 34 -2.41 9.18 -9.88
C GLY A 34 -1.09 9.89 -9.53
N VAL A 35 -0.50 9.59 -8.37
CA VAL A 35 0.77 10.13 -7.90
C VAL A 35 1.82 9.03 -7.80
N ASP A 36 3.08 9.37 -8.06
CA ASP A 36 4.15 8.38 -7.89
C ASP A 36 4.62 8.32 -6.44
N LEU A 37 4.06 7.35 -5.71
CA LEU A 37 4.46 7.07 -4.34
C LEU A 37 5.82 6.37 -4.28
N SER A 38 6.78 6.95 -3.55
CA SER A 38 8.08 6.33 -3.28
C SER A 38 7.96 5.14 -2.31
N PRO A 39 8.90 4.17 -2.34
CA PRO A 39 8.91 3.07 -1.39
C PRO A 39 8.91 3.52 0.08
N ALA A 40 9.64 4.58 0.42
CA ALA A 40 9.72 5.10 1.79
C ALA A 40 8.38 5.66 2.29
N GLN A 41 7.63 6.36 1.43
CA GLN A 41 6.29 6.86 1.76
C GLN A 41 5.31 5.71 2.02
N ILE A 42 5.33 4.69 1.15
CA ILE A 42 4.49 3.52 1.34
C ILE A 42 4.90 2.78 2.62
N GLN A 43 6.19 2.57 2.86
CA GLN A 43 6.67 1.89 4.05
C GLN A 43 6.28 2.64 5.33
N GLY A 44 6.38 3.97 5.34
CA GLY A 44 5.91 4.83 6.44
C GLY A 44 4.42 4.66 6.68
N HIS A 45 3.60 4.64 5.62
CA HIS A 45 2.17 4.41 5.72
C HIS A 45 1.82 3.04 6.31
N LEU A 46 2.48 1.97 5.84
CA LEU A 46 2.25 0.62 6.38
C LEU A 46 2.64 0.53 7.86
N LEU A 47 3.68 1.24 8.30
CA LEU A 47 4.06 1.32 9.71
C LEU A 47 3.02 2.00 10.60
N LEU A 48 2.14 2.86 10.06
CA LEU A 48 1.01 3.44 10.79
C LEU A 48 -0.15 2.45 10.94
N HIS A 49 -0.22 1.44 10.07
CA HIS A 49 -1.28 0.45 9.98
C HIS A 49 -0.76 -0.99 10.18
N LYS A 50 0.23 -1.18 11.07
CA LYS A 50 1.01 -2.44 11.22
C LYS A 50 0.20 -3.74 11.24
N GLU A 51 -0.97 -3.73 11.86
CA GLU A 51 -1.82 -4.91 12.05
C GLU A 51 -3.18 -4.75 11.33
N ASP A 52 -3.30 -3.74 10.47
CA ASP A 52 -4.55 -3.34 9.83
C ASP A 52 -4.37 -3.10 8.32
N PRO A 53 -4.25 -4.18 7.52
CA PRO A 53 -4.08 -4.07 6.07
C PRO A 53 -5.26 -3.38 5.38
N GLU A 54 -6.49 -3.56 5.90
CA GLU A 54 -7.67 -2.87 5.35
C GLU A 54 -7.61 -1.37 5.64
N GLY A 55 -7.23 -0.96 6.85
CA GLY A 55 -6.98 0.44 7.19
C GLY A 55 -5.91 1.07 6.31
N ALA A 56 -4.83 0.34 6.00
CA ALA A 56 -3.80 0.81 5.07
C ALA A 56 -4.35 1.08 3.66
N ILE A 57 -5.27 0.25 3.17
CA ILE A 57 -5.94 0.46 1.87
C ILE A 57 -6.86 1.67 1.94
N ASN A 58 -7.72 1.73 2.95
CA ASN A 58 -8.74 2.78 3.11
C ASN A 58 -8.12 4.17 3.28
N ASN A 59 -6.94 4.27 3.89
CA ASN A 59 -6.27 5.53 4.18
C ASN A 59 -5.12 5.86 3.23
N ILE A 60 -4.97 5.14 2.11
CA ILE A 60 -3.82 5.31 1.21
C ILE A 60 -3.72 6.72 0.60
N SER A 61 -4.84 7.42 0.48
CA SER A 61 -4.89 8.82 0.02
C SER A 61 -4.15 9.79 0.94
N SER A 62 -4.02 9.47 2.24
CA SER A 62 -3.28 10.29 3.20
C SER A 62 -1.81 10.46 2.83
N ILE A 63 -1.23 9.50 2.10
CA ILE A 63 0.15 9.55 1.61
C ILE A 63 0.32 10.70 0.61
N ALA A 64 -0.69 10.93 -0.25
CA ALA A 64 -0.65 11.96 -1.28
C ALA A 64 -0.90 13.37 -0.73
N THR A 65 -1.58 13.49 0.42
CA THR A 65 -1.87 14.78 1.08
C THR A 65 -0.73 15.25 1.99
N ALA A 66 0.21 14.37 2.33
CA ALA A 66 1.37 14.69 3.18
C ALA A 66 2.53 15.37 2.42
N ILE A 67 2.31 15.81 1.19
CA ILE A 67 3.26 16.51 0.30
C ILE A 67 2.67 17.86 -0.06
#